data_AF-A0A0D0BI67-F1
#
_entry.id   AF-A0A0D0BI67-F1
#
_cell.length_a   1.000
_cell.length_b   1.000
_cell.length_c   1.000
_cell.angle_alpha   90.00
_cell.angle_beta   90.00
_cell.angle_gamma   90.00
#
_symmetry.space_group_name_H-M   'P 1'
#
loop_
_entity.id
_entity.type
_entity.pdbx_description
1 polymer ?
#
loop_
_entity_poly.entity_id
_entity_poly.type
_entity_poly.pdbx_seq_one_letter_code
_entity_poly.pdbx_strand_id
1 'polypeptide(L)'
;MLAFDLGFTHSYEYSPANTANCPVAHIHMLPVELLQHVFLLVVNDIPDCPGVFSYGDTTISANVGSPPLVFTRVCRFWRVVAHLTTAVWSRMQVSLPGRVEPLTPFLPSFLQSWLARSGNQPLTLRIASGELPIPNTRYCTRQPGHEPSQANSQLLTILLSESKRWKTVTLVSACDWNCDFDTPQLRSLQCRWSDLTRFNAPNLTHLHIIYRRSLTTRFKHIPTCDNVRHLWIQNASARIIRSTFLMFPRMESIKVDMILSDIGHPHNSTTHSCLESITFPIPSDPFQQREVLKIFAELCLPMLRKLTFVADPEEAEVSCIVEALEMAYCDVQVVNFWTTIPLSEVDMDVIEPLFSVAREVTVHGEQLHRPIRQ
;
A
#
# COMPACT_ATOMS: atom_id res chain seq x y z
N MET A 1 -31.01 2.52 -15.17
CA MET A 1 -31.45 3.07 -13.87
C MET A 1 -32.87 2.57 -13.63
N LEU A 2 -33.00 1.38 -13.04
CA LEU A 2 -34.30 0.78 -12.73
C LEU A 2 -34.74 1.38 -11.39
N ALA A 3 -35.87 2.08 -11.37
CA ALA A 3 -36.51 2.51 -10.15
C ALA A 3 -37.02 1.25 -9.44
N PHE A 4 -36.26 0.78 -8.43
CA PHE A 4 -36.79 -0.21 -7.50
C PHE A 4 -37.74 0.53 -6.56
N ASP A 5 -39.04 0.34 -6.80
CA ASP A 5 -40.08 0.78 -5.88
C ASP A 5 -39.95 -0.07 -4.60
N LEU A 6 -39.22 0.45 -3.62
CA LEU A 6 -39.07 -0.15 -2.29
C LEU A 6 -40.31 0.16 -1.44
N GLY A 7 -41.49 -0.15 -1.96
CA GLY A 7 -42.77 -0.08 -1.26
C GLY A 7 -42.79 -1.08 -0.08
N PHE A 8 -42.09 -0.75 1.00
CA PHE A 8 -42.18 -1.43 2.28
C PHE A 8 -43.44 -0.94 3.01
N THR A 9 -44.61 -1.37 2.57
CA THR A 9 -45.82 -1.29 3.41
C THR A 9 -45.73 -2.41 4.46
N HIS A 10 -45.16 -2.10 5.61
CA HIS A 10 -45.18 -2.98 6.77
C HIS A 10 -46.59 -3.00 7.37
N SER A 11 -47.45 -3.90 6.88
CA SER A 11 -48.70 -4.26 7.56
C SER A 11 -48.39 -5.26 8.69
N TYR A 12 -47.94 -4.75 9.84
CA TYR A 12 -47.90 -5.53 11.06
C TYR A 12 -49.31 -5.55 11.68
N GLU A 13 -50.08 -6.61 11.45
CA GLU A 13 -51.25 -6.92 12.28
C GLU A 13 -50.77 -7.28 13.69
N TYR A 14 -50.83 -6.29 14.58
CA TYR A 14 -50.45 -6.42 15.97
C TYR A 14 -51.57 -7.08 16.77
N SER A 15 -51.28 -8.23 17.38
CA SER A 15 -52.17 -8.88 18.35
C SER A 15 -52.15 -8.09 19.68
N PRO A 16 -53.29 -7.68 20.24
CA PRO A 16 -53.34 -6.76 21.37
C PRO A 16 -53.35 -7.52 22.70
N ALA A 17 -52.18 -7.90 23.22
CA ALA A 17 -52.07 -8.28 24.62
C ALA A 17 -50.64 -8.05 25.17
N ASN A 18 -50.49 -6.98 25.96
CA ASN A 18 -49.38 -6.75 26.91
C ASN A 18 -47.94 -6.66 26.36
N THR A 19 -47.69 -5.75 25.42
CA THR A 19 -46.33 -5.25 25.17
C THR A 19 -46.08 -3.95 25.94
N ALA A 20 -45.56 -4.06 27.16
CA ALA A 20 -45.01 -2.93 27.89
C ALA A 20 -43.79 -2.36 27.14
N ASN A 21 -43.98 -1.19 26.50
CA ASN A 21 -43.00 -0.21 26.04
C ASN A 21 -41.54 -0.67 25.83
N CYS A 22 -41.29 -1.52 24.85
CA CYS A 22 -39.94 -1.66 24.31
C CYS A 22 -39.74 -0.55 23.26
N PRO A 23 -38.81 0.40 23.44
CA PRO A 23 -38.60 1.47 22.46
C PRO A 23 -38.21 0.86 21.11
N VAL A 24 -38.97 1.19 20.06
CA VAL A 24 -38.71 0.72 18.70
C VAL A 24 -37.32 1.19 18.30
N ALA A 25 -36.44 0.26 17.93
CA ALA A 25 -35.09 0.60 17.52
C ALA A 25 -35.11 1.53 16.30
N HIS A 26 -34.67 2.78 16.50
CA HIS A 26 -34.68 3.84 15.48
C HIS A 26 -33.76 3.60 14.29
N ILE A 27 -32.98 2.51 14.29
CA ILE A 27 -32.03 2.21 13.22
C ILE A 27 -32.70 1.96 11.86
N HIS A 28 -33.99 1.58 11.87
CA HIS A 28 -34.79 1.41 10.65
C HIS A 28 -35.31 2.73 10.08
N MET A 29 -35.18 3.84 10.81
CA MET A 29 -35.57 5.18 10.36
C MET A 29 -34.42 5.96 9.73
N LEU A 30 -33.20 5.39 9.70
CA LEU A 30 -32.08 6.02 9.03
C LEU A 30 -32.36 6.08 7.51
N PRO A 31 -32.25 7.26 6.88
CA PRO A 31 -32.22 7.37 5.43
C PRO A 31 -31.19 6.41 4.83
N VAL A 32 -31.54 5.81 3.68
CA VAL A 32 -30.70 4.80 3.03
C VAL A 32 -29.32 5.37 2.73
N GLU A 33 -29.23 6.64 2.36
CA GLU A 33 -28.00 7.36 2.02
C GLU A 33 -27.04 7.41 3.20
N LEU A 34 -27.56 7.69 4.41
CA LEU A 34 -26.73 7.71 5.63
C LEU A 34 -26.22 6.31 5.96
N LEU A 35 -27.07 5.29 5.79
CA LEU A 35 -26.65 3.91 6.02
C LEU A 35 -25.58 3.44 5.01
N GLN A 36 -25.73 3.82 3.73
CA GLN A 36 -24.70 3.58 2.70
C GLN A 36 -23.39 4.26 3.05
N HIS A 37 -23.45 5.52 3.51
CA HIS A 37 -22.27 6.26 3.94
C HIS A 37 -21.57 5.58 5.12
N VAL A 38 -22.32 5.13 6.12
CA VAL A 38 -21.79 4.35 7.25
C VAL A 38 -21.09 3.07 6.75
N PHE A 39 -21.70 2.32 5.83
CA PHE A 39 -21.06 1.11 5.28
C PHE A 39 -19.75 1.40 4.56
N LEU A 40 -19.69 2.51 3.80
CA LEU A 40 -18.48 2.93 3.10
C LEU A 40 -17.38 3.36 4.08
N LEU A 41 -17.73 4.11 5.13
CA LEU A 41 -16.77 4.48 6.17
C LEU A 41 -16.18 3.24 6.83
N VAL A 42 -17.02 2.28 7.24
CA VAL A 42 -16.56 1.03 7.86
C VAL A 42 -15.66 0.22 6.92
N VAL A 43 -15.96 0.12 5.63
CA VAL A 43 -15.11 -0.61 4.67
C VAL A 43 -13.79 0.09 4.41
N ASN A 44 -13.78 1.43 4.39
CA ASN A 44 -12.59 2.22 4.11
C ASN A 44 -11.66 2.41 5.32
N ASP A 45 -12.21 2.33 6.53
CA ASP A 45 -11.45 2.43 7.79
C ASP A 45 -10.61 1.19 8.08
N ILE A 46 -10.90 0.06 7.41
CA ILE A 46 -10.04 -1.13 7.54
C ILE A 46 -8.72 -0.84 6.80
N PRO A 47 -7.58 -0.82 7.53
CA PRO A 47 -6.27 -0.51 6.94
C PRO A 47 -5.95 -1.53 5.84
N ASP A 48 -6.32 -2.79 6.08
CA ASP A 48 -6.26 -3.89 5.13
C ASP A 48 -7.59 -4.00 4.35
N CYS A 49 -7.56 -4.41 3.08
CA CYS A 49 -8.82 -4.65 2.36
C CYS A 49 -9.61 -5.78 3.06
N PRO A 50 -10.95 -5.73 3.09
CA PRO A 50 -11.73 -6.77 3.77
C PRO A 50 -11.51 -8.13 3.13
N GLY A 51 -11.22 -9.14 3.96
CA GLY A 51 -10.97 -10.50 3.50
C GLY A 51 -12.23 -11.15 2.94
N VAL A 52 -12.15 -11.69 1.71
CA VAL A 52 -13.24 -12.48 1.11
C VAL A 52 -13.33 -13.86 1.78
N PHE A 53 -12.17 -14.43 2.11
CA PHE A 53 -12.03 -15.78 2.66
C PHE A 53 -11.47 -15.78 4.08
N SER A 54 -11.92 -16.71 4.89
CA SER A 54 -11.38 -17.07 6.20
C SER A 54 -10.70 -18.43 6.12
N TYR A 55 -9.56 -18.55 6.80
CA TYR A 55 -8.73 -19.76 6.83
C TYR A 55 -8.86 -20.40 8.20
N GLY A 56 -9.32 -21.64 8.23
CA GLY A 56 -9.11 -22.56 9.36
C GLY A 56 -7.86 -23.42 9.12
N ASP A 57 -7.58 -24.33 10.03
CA ASP A 57 -6.40 -25.21 9.97
C ASP A 57 -6.33 -26.04 8.68
N THR A 58 -7.49 -26.44 8.15
CA THR A 58 -7.60 -27.30 6.97
C THR A 58 -8.69 -26.87 5.99
N THR A 59 -9.44 -25.81 6.29
CA THR A 59 -10.62 -25.40 5.50
C THR A 59 -10.57 -23.93 5.16
N ILE A 60 -11.11 -23.59 4.00
CA ILE A 60 -11.28 -22.21 3.54
C ILE A 60 -12.77 -21.97 3.37
N SER A 61 -13.27 -20.89 3.97
CA SER A 61 -14.68 -20.51 3.97
C SER A 61 -14.85 -19.02 3.65
N ALA A 62 -16.08 -18.56 3.42
CA ALA A 62 -16.35 -17.12 3.28
C ALA A 62 -16.18 -16.42 4.63
N ASN A 63 -15.50 -15.29 4.66
CA ASN A 63 -15.30 -14.51 5.88
C ASN A 63 -16.54 -13.67 6.23
N VAL A 64 -17.57 -14.33 6.75
CA VAL A 64 -18.85 -13.72 7.10
C VAL A 64 -18.78 -12.67 8.22
N GLY A 65 -17.64 -12.55 8.90
CA GLY A 65 -17.37 -11.52 9.91
C GLY A 65 -16.77 -10.23 9.32
N SER A 66 -16.30 -10.25 8.08
CA SER A 66 -15.72 -9.08 7.40
C SER A 66 -16.80 -8.32 6.62
N PRO A 67 -16.73 -6.98 6.51
CA PRO A 67 -17.60 -6.25 5.60
C PRO A 67 -17.27 -6.56 4.13
N PRO A 68 -18.23 -6.43 3.21
CA PRO A 68 -19.61 -6.02 3.45
C PRO A 68 -20.52 -7.16 3.93
N LEU A 69 -20.03 -8.40 4.09
CA LEU A 69 -20.87 -9.55 4.44
C LEU A 69 -21.53 -9.40 5.81
N VAL A 70 -20.83 -8.83 6.80
CA VAL A 70 -21.42 -8.57 8.12
C VAL A 70 -22.69 -7.72 8.01
N PHE A 71 -22.73 -6.73 7.11
CA PHE A 71 -23.91 -5.88 6.89
C PHE A 71 -25.11 -6.69 6.39
N THR A 72 -24.86 -7.73 5.59
CA THR A 72 -25.92 -8.58 5.04
C THR A 72 -26.59 -9.49 6.07
N ARG A 73 -26.03 -9.56 7.29
CA ARG A 73 -26.50 -10.42 8.37
C ARG A 73 -27.27 -9.69 9.47
N VAL A 74 -27.22 -8.35 9.51
CA VAL A 74 -27.87 -7.55 10.56
C VAL A 74 -29.40 -7.63 10.47
N CYS A 75 -29.98 -7.15 9.37
CA CYS A 75 -31.41 -7.26 9.10
C CYS A 75 -31.68 -7.25 7.58
N ARG A 76 -32.95 -7.47 7.18
CA ARG A 76 -33.34 -7.47 5.75
C ARG A 76 -33.05 -6.13 5.07
N PHE A 77 -33.34 -5.02 5.75
CA PHE A 77 -33.08 -3.68 5.22
C PHE A 77 -31.59 -3.47 4.92
N TRP A 78 -30.72 -3.74 5.88
CA TRP A 78 -29.26 -3.61 5.72
C TRP A 78 -28.71 -4.50 4.61
N ARG A 79 -29.24 -5.73 4.47
CA ARG A 79 -28.86 -6.62 3.36
C ARG A 79 -29.17 -6.02 2.00
N VAL A 80 -30.38 -5.48 1.83
CA VAL A 80 -30.79 -4.84 0.57
C VAL A 80 -29.89 -3.64 0.29
N VAL A 81 -29.69 -2.77 1.28
CA VAL A 81 -28.82 -1.59 1.14
C VAL A 81 -27.39 -1.98 0.79
N ALA A 82 -26.81 -2.96 1.48
CA ALA A 82 -25.46 -3.45 1.19
C ALA A 82 -25.36 -4.01 -0.23
N HIS A 83 -26.36 -4.76 -0.70
CA HIS A 83 -26.39 -5.31 -2.06
C HIS A 83 -26.50 -4.23 -3.14
N LEU A 84 -27.24 -3.15 -2.89
CA LEU A 84 -27.39 -2.04 -3.83
C LEU A 84 -26.18 -1.09 -3.85
N THR A 85 -25.33 -1.15 -2.83
CA THR A 85 -24.18 -0.24 -2.67
C THR A 85 -22.93 -0.85 -3.30
N THR A 86 -22.82 -0.85 -4.62
CA THR A 86 -21.74 -1.55 -5.34
C THR A 86 -20.32 -1.20 -4.84
N ALA A 87 -20.11 0.04 -4.40
CA ALA A 87 -18.82 0.51 -3.89
C ALA A 87 -18.33 -0.22 -2.62
N VAL A 88 -19.22 -0.78 -1.79
CA VAL A 88 -18.76 -1.58 -0.62
C VAL A 88 -18.17 -2.93 -1.02
N TRP A 89 -18.39 -3.38 -2.26
CA TRP A 89 -17.88 -4.63 -2.82
C TRP A 89 -16.63 -4.44 -3.68
N SER A 90 -16.22 -3.20 -3.99
CA SER A 90 -15.08 -2.94 -4.89
C SER A 90 -13.71 -2.99 -4.20
N ARG A 91 -13.68 -3.07 -2.86
CA ARG A 91 -12.46 -3.25 -2.05
C ARG A 91 -12.46 -4.65 -1.46
N MET A 92 -11.42 -5.44 -1.71
CA MET A 92 -11.35 -6.80 -1.18
C MET A 92 -9.92 -7.34 -1.09
N GLN A 93 -9.72 -8.25 -0.13
CA GLN A 93 -8.54 -9.08 -0.02
C GLN A 93 -8.88 -10.52 -0.41
N VAL A 94 -8.17 -11.02 -1.41
CA VAL A 94 -8.25 -12.41 -1.85
C VAL A 94 -6.96 -13.10 -1.46
N SER A 95 -7.06 -13.98 -0.46
CA SER A 95 -5.98 -14.88 -0.13
C SER A 95 -6.06 -16.10 -1.05
N LEU A 96 -4.91 -16.56 -1.54
CA LEU A 96 -4.79 -17.73 -2.39
C LEU A 96 -4.57 -18.96 -1.50
N PRO A 97 -5.36 -20.04 -1.68
CA PRO A 97 -5.32 -21.28 -0.88
C PRO A 97 -3.96 -21.96 -0.75
N GLY A 98 -3.05 -21.72 -1.70
CA GLY A 98 -1.82 -22.52 -1.78
C GLY A 98 -2.16 -23.98 -2.06
N ARG A 99 -1.66 -24.90 -1.23
CA ARG A 99 -1.73 -26.35 -1.47
C ARG A 99 -3.03 -27.02 -1.01
N VAL A 100 -4.04 -26.25 -0.58
CA VAL A 100 -5.33 -26.81 -0.19
C VAL A 100 -6.08 -27.18 -1.47
N GLU A 101 -5.93 -28.45 -1.90
CA GLU A 101 -6.62 -29.03 -3.04
C GLU A 101 -7.67 -30.07 -2.60
N PRO A 102 -8.78 -30.20 -3.35
CA PRO A 102 -9.29 -29.30 -4.39
C PRO A 102 -10.07 -28.11 -3.79
N LEU A 103 -10.24 -27.01 -4.55
CA LEU A 103 -11.20 -25.98 -4.13
C LEU A 103 -12.61 -26.55 -4.12
N THR A 104 -13.32 -26.27 -3.05
CA THR A 104 -14.77 -26.42 -3.09
C THR A 104 -15.31 -25.48 -4.19
N PRO A 105 -16.27 -25.92 -5.02
CA PRO A 105 -16.85 -25.10 -6.10
C PRO A 105 -17.49 -23.80 -5.58
N PHE A 106 -17.72 -23.73 -4.27
CA PHE A 106 -18.17 -22.56 -3.55
C PHE A 106 -17.23 -21.36 -3.69
N LEU A 107 -15.90 -21.50 -3.54
CA LEU A 107 -15.00 -20.33 -3.48
C LEU A 107 -14.92 -19.55 -4.81
N PRO A 108 -14.73 -20.20 -5.97
CA PRO A 108 -14.82 -19.52 -7.26
C PRO A 108 -16.17 -18.82 -7.48
N SER A 109 -17.27 -19.52 -7.20
CA SER A 109 -18.64 -18.99 -7.36
C SER A 109 -18.90 -17.79 -6.44
N PHE A 110 -18.36 -17.84 -5.23
CA PHE A 110 -18.46 -16.76 -4.25
C PHE A 110 -17.69 -15.52 -4.69
N LEU A 111 -16.45 -15.68 -5.17
CA LEU A 111 -15.65 -14.58 -5.71
C LEU A 111 -16.30 -13.95 -6.94
N GLN A 112 -16.84 -14.75 -7.86
CA GLN A 112 -17.61 -14.25 -9.00
C GLN A 112 -18.84 -13.46 -8.55
N SER A 113 -19.57 -13.95 -7.54
CA SER A 113 -20.71 -13.22 -6.97
C SER A 113 -20.30 -11.90 -6.33
N TRP A 114 -19.15 -11.85 -5.67
CA TRP A 114 -18.59 -10.62 -5.11
C TRP A 114 -18.26 -9.61 -6.21
N LEU A 115 -17.58 -10.05 -7.27
CA LEU A 115 -17.24 -9.21 -8.42
C LEU A 115 -18.48 -8.74 -9.17
N ALA A 116 -19.51 -9.57 -9.33
CA ALA A 116 -20.77 -9.17 -9.94
C ALA A 116 -21.44 -8.03 -9.13
N ARG A 117 -21.35 -8.08 -7.80
CA ARG A 117 -21.91 -7.04 -6.90
C ARG A 117 -21.11 -5.74 -6.91
N SER A 118 -19.81 -5.78 -7.20
CA SER A 118 -19.02 -4.55 -7.38
C SER A 118 -19.38 -3.79 -8.66
N GLY A 119 -20.12 -4.43 -9.59
CA GLY A 119 -20.68 -3.79 -10.77
C GLY A 119 -19.58 -3.39 -11.75
N ASN A 120 -19.48 -2.09 -12.06
CA ASN A 120 -18.41 -1.53 -12.90
C ASN A 120 -17.44 -0.64 -12.10
N GLN A 121 -17.46 -0.75 -10.76
CA GLN A 121 -16.63 0.09 -9.92
C GLN A 121 -15.14 -0.28 -10.07
N PRO A 122 -14.23 0.71 -10.04
CA PRO A 122 -12.81 0.43 -10.00
C PRO A 122 -12.44 -0.40 -8.76
N LEU A 123 -11.62 -1.44 -8.95
CA LEU A 123 -11.29 -2.41 -7.91
C LEU A 123 -10.03 -2.00 -7.14
N THR A 124 -10.11 -2.12 -5.81
CA THR A 124 -8.96 -2.08 -4.90
C THR A 124 -8.75 -3.49 -4.36
N LEU A 125 -7.69 -4.15 -4.83
CA LEU A 125 -7.42 -5.55 -4.55
C LEU A 125 -6.17 -5.72 -3.70
N ARG A 126 -6.25 -6.59 -2.70
CA ARG A 126 -5.08 -7.17 -2.04
C ARG A 126 -5.05 -8.66 -2.30
N ILE A 127 -4.02 -9.12 -2.99
CA ILE A 127 -3.82 -10.53 -3.31
C ILE A 127 -2.68 -11.04 -2.42
N ALA A 128 -3.01 -11.96 -1.53
CA ALA A 128 -2.04 -12.58 -0.63
C ALA A 128 -1.90 -14.06 -0.98
N SER A 129 -0.69 -14.60 -1.02
CA SER A 129 -0.54 -16.06 -0.96
C SER A 129 -0.73 -16.47 0.49
N GLY A 130 -1.83 -17.15 0.80
CA GLY A 130 -2.14 -17.66 2.13
C GLY A 130 -1.35 -18.94 2.41
N GLU A 131 -0.02 -18.92 2.22
CA GLU A 131 0.82 -19.97 2.77
C GLU A 131 0.64 -19.91 4.28
N LEU A 132 -0.26 -20.76 4.79
CA LEU A 132 -0.39 -20.99 6.21
C LEU A 132 1.02 -21.24 6.74
N PRO A 133 1.47 -20.52 7.78
CA PRO A 133 2.74 -20.80 8.40
C PRO A 133 2.67 -22.22 8.95
N ILE A 134 3.15 -23.20 8.17
CA ILE A 134 3.21 -24.59 8.57
C ILE A 134 4.17 -24.61 9.78
N PRO A 135 3.71 -24.93 11.01
CA PRO A 135 4.43 -24.59 12.23
C PRO A 135 5.82 -25.21 12.40
N ASN A 136 6.27 -26.11 11.52
CA ASN A 136 7.52 -26.86 11.69
C ASN A 136 8.41 -26.97 10.44
N THR A 137 8.05 -26.38 9.30
CA THR A 137 8.96 -26.38 8.14
C THR A 137 9.83 -25.13 8.17
N ARG A 138 10.85 -25.16 9.03
CA ARG A 138 11.99 -24.23 8.91
C ARG A 138 12.61 -24.47 7.53
N TYR A 139 12.54 -23.46 6.68
CA TYR A 139 13.06 -23.48 5.30
C TYR A 139 12.29 -24.37 4.32
N CYS A 140 11.05 -24.00 3.98
CA CYS A 140 10.56 -24.26 2.63
C CYS A 140 11.35 -23.36 1.66
N THR A 141 12.60 -23.70 1.38
CA THR A 141 13.21 -23.32 0.11
C THR A 141 12.23 -23.79 -0.96
N ARG A 142 11.65 -22.85 -1.72
CA ARG A 142 10.83 -23.15 -2.90
C ARG A 142 11.54 -24.27 -3.65
N GLN A 143 11.04 -25.50 -3.55
CA GLN A 143 11.57 -26.58 -4.36
C GLN A 143 11.29 -26.17 -5.80
N PRO A 144 12.34 -25.94 -6.61
CA PRO A 144 12.16 -25.56 -8.01
C PRO A 144 11.38 -26.68 -8.69
N GLY A 145 10.27 -26.35 -9.36
CA GLY A 145 9.47 -27.31 -10.12
C GLY A 145 8.11 -27.69 -9.54
N HIS A 146 7.66 -27.07 -8.44
CA HIS A 146 6.25 -27.23 -8.05
C HIS A 146 5.35 -26.37 -8.94
N GLU A 147 4.43 -27.03 -9.62
CA GLU A 147 3.40 -26.34 -10.39
C GLU A 147 2.50 -25.50 -9.47
N PRO A 148 2.03 -24.32 -9.94
CA PRO A 148 1.07 -23.52 -9.19
C PRO A 148 -0.20 -24.34 -8.96
N SER A 149 -0.65 -24.38 -7.70
CA SER A 149 -1.90 -25.05 -7.31
C SER A 149 -3.04 -24.67 -8.26
N GLN A 150 -3.78 -25.68 -8.72
CA GLN A 150 -4.90 -25.49 -9.65
C GLN A 150 -5.93 -24.51 -9.06
N ALA A 151 -6.10 -24.55 -7.74
CA ALA A 151 -6.93 -23.65 -6.96
C ALA A 151 -6.56 -22.17 -7.16
N ASN A 152 -5.27 -21.87 -7.00
CA ASN A 152 -4.76 -20.51 -7.14
C ASN A 152 -4.97 -20.03 -8.57
N SER A 153 -4.65 -20.88 -9.56
CA SER A 153 -4.81 -20.57 -10.97
C SER A 153 -6.28 -20.22 -11.31
N GLN A 154 -7.25 -20.94 -10.75
CA GLN A 154 -8.67 -20.65 -10.97
C GLN A 154 -9.11 -19.29 -10.39
N LEU A 155 -8.76 -19.00 -9.13
CA LEU A 155 -9.11 -17.72 -8.50
C LEU A 155 -8.41 -16.55 -9.17
N LEU A 156 -7.13 -16.72 -9.54
CA LEU A 156 -6.39 -15.73 -10.30
C LEU A 156 -7.02 -15.48 -11.66
N THR A 157 -7.46 -16.53 -12.38
CA THR A 157 -8.17 -16.36 -13.65
C THR A 157 -9.42 -15.48 -13.49
N ILE A 158 -10.19 -15.67 -12.43
CA ILE A 158 -11.38 -14.85 -12.12
C ILE A 158 -11.01 -13.40 -11.81
N LEU A 159 -9.91 -13.16 -11.08
CA LEU A 159 -9.46 -11.79 -10.81
C LEU A 159 -8.93 -11.12 -12.09
N LEU A 160 -8.20 -11.86 -12.91
CA LEU A 160 -7.59 -11.37 -14.14
C LEU A 160 -8.62 -11.03 -15.22
N SER A 161 -9.78 -11.68 -15.24
CA SER A 161 -10.87 -11.25 -16.13
C SER A 161 -11.37 -9.83 -15.81
N GLU A 162 -11.05 -9.31 -14.63
CA GLU A 162 -11.41 -7.97 -14.16
C GLU A 162 -10.23 -6.99 -14.18
N SER A 163 -9.08 -7.34 -14.79
CA SER A 163 -7.86 -6.52 -14.76
C SER A 163 -8.05 -5.10 -15.28
N LYS A 164 -8.96 -4.90 -16.25
CA LYS A 164 -9.22 -3.61 -16.90
C LYS A 164 -9.77 -2.53 -15.97
N ARG A 165 -10.36 -2.92 -14.85
CA ARG A 165 -10.93 -2.01 -13.84
C ARG A 165 -10.12 -1.98 -12.54
N TRP A 166 -8.95 -2.63 -12.50
CA TRP A 166 -8.08 -2.54 -11.34
C TRP A 166 -7.58 -1.11 -11.19
N LYS A 167 -7.77 -0.50 -10.02
CA LYS A 167 -7.31 0.84 -9.68
C LYS A 167 -6.12 0.80 -8.72
N THR A 168 -6.20 -0.07 -7.73
CA THR A 168 -5.16 -0.28 -6.72
C THR A 168 -4.96 -1.78 -6.52
N VAL A 169 -3.72 -2.26 -6.61
CA VAL A 169 -3.40 -3.68 -6.43
C VAL A 169 -2.22 -3.82 -5.48
N THR A 170 -2.38 -4.64 -4.45
CA THR A 170 -1.30 -5.03 -3.54
C THR A 170 -1.05 -6.53 -3.62
N LEU A 171 0.17 -6.92 -3.99
CA LEU A 171 0.64 -8.30 -4.04
C LEU A 171 1.55 -8.56 -2.82
N VAL A 172 1.04 -9.29 -1.83
CA VAL A 172 1.76 -9.52 -0.55
C VAL A 172 2.81 -10.63 -0.67
N SER A 173 2.65 -11.56 -1.63
CA SER A 173 3.58 -12.67 -1.83
C SER A 173 3.80 -12.93 -3.32
N ALA A 174 4.88 -13.64 -3.66
CA ALA A 174 5.09 -14.05 -5.04
C ALA A 174 4.06 -15.11 -5.35
N CYS A 175 3.19 -14.74 -6.26
CA CYS A 175 2.47 -15.70 -7.04
C CYS A 175 3.33 -15.96 -8.28
N ASP A 176 3.43 -17.21 -8.68
CA ASP A 176 4.10 -17.55 -9.92
C ASP A 176 3.10 -17.28 -11.05
N TRP A 177 3.04 -16.01 -11.44
CA TRP A 177 2.22 -15.58 -12.56
C TRP A 177 2.83 -16.15 -13.84
N ASN A 178 2.01 -16.56 -14.81
CA ASN A 178 2.49 -17.01 -16.13
C ASN A 178 1.98 -16.14 -17.28
N CYS A 179 1.37 -15.00 -16.96
CA CYS A 179 0.82 -14.07 -17.93
C CYS A 179 1.22 -12.62 -17.62
N ASP A 180 1.07 -11.78 -18.63
CA ASP A 180 1.12 -10.33 -18.53
C ASP A 180 -0.29 -9.77 -18.29
N PHE A 181 -0.37 -8.61 -17.65
CA PHE A 181 -1.59 -7.98 -17.18
C PHE A 181 -1.84 -6.68 -17.94
N ASP A 182 -2.91 -6.65 -18.73
CA ASP A 182 -3.42 -5.39 -19.26
C ASP A 182 -4.29 -4.70 -18.20
N THR A 183 -3.76 -3.63 -17.63
CA THR A 183 -4.34 -2.94 -16.47
C THR A 183 -4.41 -1.42 -16.70
N PRO A 184 -5.18 -0.96 -17.69
CA PRO A 184 -5.20 0.45 -18.11
C PRO A 184 -5.67 1.43 -17.03
N GLN A 185 -6.43 0.99 -16.02
CA GLN A 185 -6.91 1.87 -14.95
C GLN A 185 -6.04 1.84 -13.68
N LEU A 186 -4.98 1.04 -13.66
CA LEU A 186 -4.15 0.84 -12.47
C LEU A 186 -3.37 2.11 -12.16
N ARG A 187 -3.60 2.68 -10.97
CA ARG A 187 -2.95 3.91 -10.49
C ARG A 187 -1.97 3.64 -9.37
N SER A 188 -2.21 2.61 -8.57
CA SER A 188 -1.36 2.22 -7.45
C SER A 188 -1.07 0.72 -7.49
N LEU A 189 0.21 0.36 -7.45
CA LEU A 189 0.68 -1.02 -7.45
C LEU A 189 1.68 -1.22 -6.32
N GLN A 190 1.43 -2.22 -5.49
CA GLN A 190 2.42 -2.76 -4.57
C GLN A 190 2.79 -4.17 -5.01
N CYS A 191 4.05 -4.41 -5.39
CA CYS A 191 4.48 -5.71 -5.90
C CYS A 191 5.97 -5.96 -5.65
N ARG A 192 6.46 -7.13 -6.03
CA ARG A 192 7.90 -7.37 -6.11
C ARG A 192 8.47 -6.72 -7.36
N TRP A 193 9.76 -6.43 -7.32
CA TRP A 193 10.46 -5.86 -8.48
C TRP A 193 10.32 -6.72 -9.74
N SER A 194 10.45 -8.05 -9.60
CA SER A 194 10.32 -9.00 -10.71
C SER A 194 8.95 -8.97 -11.38
N ASP A 195 7.91 -8.70 -10.60
CA ASP A 195 6.53 -8.77 -11.06
C ASP A 195 6.13 -7.51 -11.84
N LEU A 196 6.84 -6.39 -11.65
CA LEU A 196 6.56 -5.12 -12.33
C LEU A 196 6.55 -5.26 -13.86
N THR A 197 7.45 -6.08 -14.41
CA THR A 197 7.56 -6.34 -15.86
C THR A 197 6.31 -6.94 -16.49
N ARG A 198 5.44 -7.55 -15.67
CA ARG A 198 4.22 -8.22 -16.11
C ARG A 198 3.05 -7.26 -16.27
N PHE A 199 3.14 -6.05 -15.73
CA PHE A 199 2.04 -5.09 -15.80
C PHE A 199 2.21 -4.18 -17.01
N ASN A 200 1.19 -4.12 -17.85
CA ASN A 200 0.94 -3.00 -18.76
C ASN A 200 -0.03 -2.04 -18.06
N ALA A 201 0.52 -1.01 -17.41
CA ALA A 201 -0.24 -0.06 -16.61
C ALA A 201 0.18 1.38 -16.96
N PRO A 202 -0.30 1.92 -18.10
CA PRO A 202 0.11 3.25 -18.58
C PRO A 202 -0.27 4.39 -17.62
N ASN A 203 -1.24 4.18 -16.73
CA ASN A 203 -1.72 5.18 -15.77
C ASN A 203 -1.15 4.97 -14.36
N LEU A 204 -0.14 4.12 -14.20
CA LEU A 204 0.48 3.85 -12.91
C LEU A 204 1.22 5.09 -12.41
N THR A 205 0.79 5.64 -11.27
CA THR A 205 1.40 6.83 -10.67
C THR A 205 2.08 6.55 -9.33
N HIS A 206 1.61 5.54 -8.60
CA HIS A 206 2.14 5.13 -7.31
C HIS A 206 2.65 3.69 -7.40
N LEU A 207 3.92 3.49 -7.05
CA LEU A 207 4.55 2.18 -7.07
C LEU A 207 5.20 1.92 -5.72
N HIS A 208 4.84 0.80 -5.09
CA HIS A 208 5.46 0.32 -3.87
C HIS A 208 6.16 -1.02 -4.15
N ILE A 209 7.49 -1.02 -4.17
CA ILE A 209 8.27 -2.23 -4.36
C ILE A 209 8.61 -2.87 -3.01
N ILE A 210 8.05 -4.07 -2.81
CA ILE A 210 8.41 -4.97 -1.72
C ILE A 210 9.66 -5.75 -2.15
N TYR A 211 10.75 -5.55 -1.43
CA TYR A 211 12.04 -6.15 -1.76
C TYR A 211 12.56 -7.00 -0.60
N ARG A 212 12.93 -8.25 -0.86
CA ARG A 212 13.49 -9.14 0.19
C ARG A 212 14.95 -9.54 0.00
N ARG A 213 15.56 -9.40 -1.19
CA ARG A 213 16.96 -9.83 -1.46
C ARG A 213 17.61 -9.09 -2.64
N SER A 214 18.93 -8.90 -2.54
CA SER A 214 19.81 -8.26 -3.55
C SER A 214 19.58 -8.82 -4.98
N LEU A 215 18.93 -8.07 -5.85
CA LEU A 215 18.87 -8.32 -7.28
C LEU A 215 19.99 -7.53 -7.97
N THR A 216 20.82 -8.26 -8.70
CA THR A 216 21.78 -7.71 -9.67
C THR A 216 21.16 -7.57 -11.07
N THR A 217 19.83 -7.61 -11.18
CA THR A 217 19.16 -7.74 -12.47
C THR A 217 19.29 -6.45 -13.27
N ARG A 218 19.80 -6.59 -14.50
CA ARG A 218 19.80 -5.52 -15.50
C ARG A 218 18.36 -5.06 -15.74
N PHE A 219 18.13 -3.77 -15.59
CA PHE A 219 16.83 -3.17 -15.80
C PHE A 219 16.54 -3.06 -17.29
N LYS A 220 15.38 -3.57 -17.71
CA LYS A 220 14.80 -3.25 -19.01
C LYS A 220 13.78 -2.15 -18.78
N HIS A 221 13.83 -1.10 -19.60
CA HIS A 221 12.80 -0.07 -19.63
C HIS A 221 11.44 -0.71 -19.95
N ILE A 222 10.41 -0.38 -19.17
CA ILE A 222 9.04 -0.88 -19.35
C ILE A 222 8.13 0.35 -19.43
N PRO A 223 7.22 0.47 -20.42
CA PRO A 223 6.35 1.64 -20.57
C PRO A 223 5.52 1.99 -19.32
N THR A 224 5.21 0.99 -18.49
CA THR A 224 4.52 1.15 -17.21
C THR A 224 5.25 2.07 -16.23
N CYS A 225 6.57 2.24 -16.38
CA CYS A 225 7.39 3.08 -15.52
C CYS A 225 7.28 4.58 -15.86
N ASP A 226 6.86 4.95 -17.08
CA ASP A 226 7.01 6.31 -17.61
C ASP A 226 6.21 7.36 -16.83
N ASN A 227 5.13 6.95 -16.18
CA ASN A 227 4.21 7.85 -15.46
C ASN A 227 4.26 7.68 -13.93
N VAL A 228 5.18 6.87 -13.41
CA VAL A 228 5.36 6.70 -11.97
C VAL A 228 5.92 8.00 -11.38
N ARG A 229 5.16 8.60 -10.46
CA ARG A 229 5.50 9.84 -9.77
C ARG A 229 5.93 9.59 -8.33
N HIS A 230 5.31 8.61 -7.68
CA HIS A 230 5.58 8.29 -6.29
C HIS A 230 6.08 6.86 -6.17
N LEU A 231 7.33 6.71 -5.74
CA LEU A 231 7.97 5.42 -5.55
C LEU A 231 8.22 5.18 -4.06
N TRP A 232 7.79 4.03 -3.56
CA TRP A 232 8.12 3.53 -2.25
C TRP A 232 8.91 2.23 -2.41
N ILE A 233 10.11 2.14 -1.84
CA ILE A 233 10.93 0.93 -1.84
C ILE A 233 11.14 0.48 -0.40
N GLN A 234 10.75 -0.75 -0.08
CA GLN A 234 10.91 -1.24 1.29
C GLN A 234 12.39 -1.31 1.70
N ASN A 235 13.25 -1.88 0.86
CA ASN A 235 14.67 -1.99 1.14
C ASN A 235 15.45 -1.65 -0.13
N ALA A 236 16.40 -0.72 -0.05
CA ALA A 236 17.18 -0.29 -1.22
C ALA A 236 18.63 -0.01 -0.87
N SER A 237 19.55 -0.36 -1.76
CA SER A 237 20.93 0.14 -1.69
C SER A 237 21.08 1.43 -2.50
N ALA A 238 22.20 2.15 -2.32
CA ALA A 238 22.52 3.32 -3.12
C ALA A 238 22.48 3.02 -4.64
N ARG A 239 22.91 1.82 -5.06
CA ARG A 239 22.86 1.39 -6.47
C ARG A 239 21.42 1.20 -6.98
N ILE A 240 20.54 0.64 -6.15
CA ILE A 240 19.13 0.44 -6.51
C ILE A 240 18.45 1.80 -6.68
N ILE A 241 18.63 2.71 -5.72
CA ILE A 241 18.08 4.07 -5.78
C ILE A 241 18.55 4.81 -7.03
N ARG A 242 19.85 4.74 -7.37
CA ARG A 242 20.36 5.31 -8.63
C ARG A 242 19.70 4.71 -9.86
N SER A 243 19.54 3.40 -9.87
CA SER A 243 18.90 2.70 -10.99
C SER A 243 17.42 3.08 -11.12
N THR A 244 16.73 3.36 -10.02
CA THR A 244 15.32 3.79 -10.04
C THR A 244 15.18 5.17 -10.67
N PHE A 245 16.10 6.10 -10.41
CA PHE A 245 16.11 7.41 -11.08
C PHE A 245 16.22 7.32 -12.61
N LEU A 246 16.95 6.34 -13.13
CA LEU A 246 17.03 6.11 -14.58
C LEU A 246 15.76 5.48 -15.15
N MET A 247 15.01 4.74 -14.34
CA MET A 247 13.80 4.03 -14.76
C MET A 247 12.53 4.87 -14.67
N PHE A 248 12.50 5.84 -13.75
CA PHE A 248 11.31 6.64 -13.46
C PHE A 248 11.63 8.12 -13.69
N PRO A 249 11.79 8.57 -14.94
CA PRO A 249 12.26 9.93 -15.25
C PRO A 249 11.33 11.04 -14.79
N ARG A 250 10.07 10.72 -14.47
CA ARG A 250 9.03 11.65 -13.96
C ARG A 250 8.78 11.51 -12.46
N MET A 251 9.67 10.84 -11.73
CA MET A 251 9.48 10.62 -10.30
C MET A 251 9.57 11.94 -9.52
N GLU A 252 8.51 12.25 -8.80
CA GLU A 252 8.35 13.45 -7.96
C GLU A 252 8.71 13.16 -6.51
N SER A 253 8.45 11.95 -6.02
CA SER A 253 8.80 11.56 -4.67
C SER A 253 9.32 10.13 -4.56
N ILE A 254 10.33 9.92 -3.73
CA ILE A 254 10.82 8.58 -3.35
C ILE A 254 10.82 8.40 -1.83
N LYS A 255 10.32 7.27 -1.36
CA LYS A 255 10.41 6.81 0.03
C LYS A 255 11.18 5.49 0.08
N VAL A 256 12.13 5.39 1.00
CA VAL A 256 12.81 4.13 1.31
C VAL A 256 12.57 3.82 2.79
N ASP A 257 12.24 2.57 3.16
CA ASP A 257 12.10 2.21 4.59
C ASP A 257 13.42 1.74 5.22
N MET A 258 14.30 1.12 4.43
CA MET A 258 15.60 0.61 4.90
C MET A 258 16.68 0.77 3.82
N ILE A 259 17.84 1.30 4.23
CA ILE A 259 19.01 1.42 3.36
C ILE A 259 19.93 0.21 3.60
N LEU A 260 20.29 -0.47 2.51
CA LEU A 260 21.18 -1.63 2.55
C LEU A 260 22.58 -1.24 2.09
N SER A 261 23.61 -1.78 2.75
CA SER A 261 24.99 -1.64 2.32
C SER A 261 25.23 -2.31 0.96
N ASP A 262 25.90 -1.60 0.05
CA ASP A 262 26.35 -2.14 -1.24
C ASP A 262 27.88 -2.20 -1.32
N ILE A 263 28.40 -3.21 -2.01
CA ILE A 263 29.85 -3.36 -2.29
C ILE A 263 30.16 -2.79 -3.70
N GLY A 264 29.27 -1.95 -4.24
CA GLY A 264 29.41 -1.39 -5.58
C GLY A 264 30.47 -0.30 -5.68
N HIS A 265 31.13 -0.23 -6.85
CA HIS A 265 31.99 0.90 -7.21
C HIS A 265 31.19 2.20 -7.37
N PRO A 266 31.83 3.37 -7.18
CA PRO A 266 31.21 4.66 -7.46
C PRO A 266 30.75 4.72 -8.93
N HIS A 267 29.58 5.32 -9.16
CA HIS A 267 29.03 5.49 -10.50
C HIS A 267 29.08 6.96 -10.93
N ASN A 268 28.84 7.21 -12.21
CA ASN A 268 28.73 8.57 -12.73
C ASN A 268 27.55 9.27 -12.06
N SER A 269 27.70 10.58 -11.85
CA SER A 269 26.62 11.40 -11.30
C SER A 269 25.39 11.34 -12.20
N THR A 270 24.21 11.29 -11.56
CA THR A 270 22.92 11.30 -12.27
C THR A 270 22.11 12.51 -11.84
N THR A 271 21.51 13.20 -12.82
CA THR A 271 20.65 14.36 -12.54
C THR A 271 19.20 13.93 -12.61
N HIS A 272 18.41 14.25 -11.60
CA HIS A 272 16.97 14.00 -11.58
C HIS A 272 16.19 15.30 -11.46
N SER A 273 15.63 15.76 -12.58
CA SER A 273 15.03 17.10 -12.69
C SER A 273 13.62 17.22 -12.12
N CYS A 274 12.93 16.13 -11.80
CA CYS A 274 11.56 16.16 -11.29
C CYS A 274 11.43 15.80 -9.81
N LEU A 275 12.51 15.37 -9.14
CA LEU A 275 12.40 14.84 -7.78
C LEU A 275 12.26 16.00 -6.79
N GLU A 276 11.08 16.11 -6.17
CA GLU A 276 10.74 17.18 -5.22
C GLU A 276 10.85 16.72 -3.77
N SER A 277 10.64 15.43 -3.50
CA SER A 277 10.66 14.90 -2.14
C SER A 277 11.38 13.55 -1.99
N ILE A 278 12.20 13.45 -0.95
CA ILE A 278 12.85 12.20 -0.55
C ILE A 278 12.50 11.89 0.90
N THR A 279 12.21 10.63 1.20
CA THR A 279 12.09 10.11 2.57
C THR A 279 13.05 8.94 2.76
N PHE A 280 13.97 9.04 3.71
CA PHE A 280 14.94 7.99 4.07
C PHE A 280 14.91 7.68 5.57
N PRO A 281 15.22 6.44 5.98
CA PRO A 281 15.63 6.19 7.36
C PRO A 281 17.03 6.76 7.57
N ILE A 282 17.32 7.30 8.75
CA ILE A 282 18.72 7.52 9.12
C ILE A 282 19.14 6.36 10.02
N PRO A 283 20.12 5.57 9.60
CA PRO A 283 20.64 4.50 10.42
C PRO A 283 21.62 5.06 11.45
N SER A 284 21.53 4.60 12.70
CA SER A 284 22.52 4.92 13.73
C SER A 284 23.86 4.22 13.52
N ASP A 285 23.91 3.22 12.64
CA ASP A 285 25.14 2.54 12.25
C ASP A 285 25.99 3.42 11.32
N PRO A 286 27.21 3.83 11.70
CA PRO A 286 28.09 4.66 10.87
C PRO A 286 28.38 4.06 9.49
N PHE A 287 28.37 2.72 9.36
CA PHE A 287 28.55 2.08 8.06
C PHE A 287 27.40 2.35 7.10
N GLN A 288 26.17 2.41 7.60
CA GLN A 288 25.00 2.72 6.77
C GLN A 288 24.84 4.24 6.55
N GLN A 289 25.30 5.08 7.47
CA GLN A 289 25.37 6.54 7.25
C GLN A 289 26.24 6.87 6.02
N ARG A 290 27.35 6.15 5.83
CA ARG A 290 28.17 6.27 4.61
C ARG A 290 27.41 5.92 3.33
N GLU A 291 26.41 5.03 3.39
CA GLU A 291 25.58 4.72 2.22
C GLU A 291 24.64 5.88 1.89
N VAL A 292 24.14 6.61 2.89
CA VAL A 292 23.38 7.85 2.68
C VAL A 292 24.26 8.90 1.99
N LEU A 293 25.47 9.13 2.49
CA LEU A 293 26.42 10.04 1.86
C LEU A 293 26.71 9.67 0.41
N LYS A 294 26.94 8.37 0.12
CA LYS A 294 27.12 7.88 -1.25
C LYS A 294 25.92 8.15 -2.16
N ILE A 295 24.70 8.10 -1.63
CA ILE A 295 23.50 8.44 -2.40
C ILE A 295 23.57 9.90 -2.83
N PHE A 296 23.80 10.83 -1.89
CA PHE A 296 23.79 12.26 -2.19
C PHE A 296 25.00 12.74 -3.01
N ALA A 297 26.20 12.20 -2.76
CA ALA A 297 27.42 12.56 -3.46
C ALA A 297 27.35 12.36 -4.99
N GLU A 298 26.48 11.46 -5.45
CA GLU A 298 26.34 11.12 -6.86
C GLU A 298 25.04 11.64 -7.51
N LEU A 299 24.24 12.42 -6.77
CA LEU A 299 22.96 12.92 -7.25
C LEU A 299 22.96 14.43 -7.42
N CYS A 300 22.50 14.89 -8.58
CA CYS A 300 22.14 16.28 -8.82
C CYS A 300 20.62 16.40 -8.77
N LEU A 301 20.11 17.11 -7.76
CA LEU A 301 18.69 17.15 -7.41
C LEU A 301 18.16 18.60 -7.39
N PRO A 302 18.14 19.28 -8.55
CA PRO A 302 17.87 20.72 -8.60
C PRO A 302 16.45 21.11 -8.17
N MET A 303 15.51 20.17 -8.15
CA MET A 303 14.12 20.39 -7.76
C MET A 303 13.79 19.84 -6.37
N LEU A 304 14.77 19.29 -5.63
CA LEU A 304 14.52 18.74 -4.31
C LEU A 304 14.15 19.86 -3.34
N ARG A 305 12.91 19.84 -2.84
CA ARG A 305 12.38 20.83 -1.90
C ARG A 305 12.23 20.28 -0.50
N LYS A 306 11.90 18.99 -0.37
CA LYS A 306 11.60 18.36 0.91
C LYS A 306 12.42 17.10 1.13
N LEU A 307 13.15 17.06 2.23
CA LEU A 307 13.86 15.87 2.69
C LEU A 307 13.28 15.43 4.04
N THR A 308 12.82 14.18 4.12
CA THR A 308 12.28 13.60 5.35
C THR A 308 13.15 12.47 5.84
N PHE A 309 13.46 12.49 7.12
CA PHE A 309 14.25 11.49 7.80
C PHE A 309 13.42 10.76 8.83
N VAL A 310 13.48 9.42 8.83
CA VAL A 310 12.82 8.57 9.82
C VAL A 310 13.87 8.09 10.81
N ALA A 311 14.13 8.91 11.84
CA ALA A 311 15.08 8.67 12.90
C ALA A 311 14.95 9.75 13.98
N ASP A 312 15.55 9.50 15.13
CA ASP A 312 15.76 10.49 16.18
C ASP A 312 16.96 11.39 15.79
N PRO A 313 16.89 12.72 16.00
CA PRO A 313 17.93 13.65 15.57
C PRO A 313 19.09 13.70 16.57
N GLU A 314 20.00 12.73 16.48
CA GLU A 314 21.27 12.74 17.24
C GLU A 314 22.38 13.49 16.49
N GLU A 315 23.46 13.85 17.19
CA GLU A 315 24.55 14.69 16.64
C GLU A 315 25.22 14.07 15.41
N ALA A 316 25.47 12.75 15.43
CA ALA A 316 26.10 12.05 14.32
C ALA A 316 25.20 12.02 13.08
N GLU A 317 23.90 11.78 13.29
CA GLU A 317 22.87 11.75 12.26
C GLU A 317 22.70 13.13 11.62
N VAL A 318 22.57 14.19 12.42
CA VAL A 318 22.47 15.56 11.90
C VAL A 318 23.72 15.95 11.13
N SER A 319 24.91 15.65 11.65
CA SER A 319 26.18 15.91 10.97
C SER A 319 26.24 15.22 9.61
N CYS A 320 25.86 13.93 9.55
CA CYS A 320 25.77 13.17 8.31
C CYS A 320 24.79 13.79 7.29
N ILE A 321 23.65 14.31 7.75
CA ILE A 321 22.67 14.99 6.88
C ILE A 321 23.25 16.28 6.31
N VAL A 322 23.87 17.11 7.16
CA VAL A 322 24.49 18.38 6.73
C VAL A 322 25.54 18.08 5.67
N GLU A 323 26.44 17.12 5.93
CA GLU A 323 27.45 16.69 4.95
C GLU A 323 26.80 16.19 3.66
N ALA A 324 25.76 15.36 3.74
CA ALA A 324 25.05 14.86 2.57
C ALA A 324 24.45 15.99 1.72
N LEU A 325 23.85 16.99 2.37
CA LEU A 325 23.22 18.13 1.71
C LEU A 325 24.23 19.10 1.12
N GLU A 326 25.38 19.31 1.78
CA GLU A 326 26.49 20.12 1.23
C GLU A 326 27.12 19.45 0.00
N MET A 327 27.17 18.12 -0.04
CA MET A 327 27.64 17.36 -1.20
C MET A 327 26.64 17.37 -2.37
N ALA A 328 25.35 17.50 -2.08
CA ALA A 328 24.30 17.48 -3.08
C ALA A 328 24.09 18.86 -3.71
N TYR A 329 24.00 18.90 -5.03
CA TYR A 329 23.61 20.13 -5.75
C TYR A 329 22.10 20.34 -5.66
N CYS A 330 21.60 20.76 -4.49
CA CYS A 330 20.18 21.03 -4.23
C CYS A 330 19.93 22.23 -3.30
N ASP A 331 18.80 22.92 -3.46
CA ASP A 331 18.30 23.98 -2.57
C ASP A 331 17.13 23.42 -1.74
N VAL A 332 17.45 22.62 -0.71
CA VAL A 332 16.43 22.00 0.14
C VAL A 332 15.73 23.07 0.97
N GLN A 333 14.41 23.14 0.82
CA GLN A 333 13.60 24.12 1.54
C GLN A 333 13.24 23.61 2.93
N VAL A 334 12.82 22.34 3.02
CA VAL A 334 12.31 21.74 4.26
C VAL A 334 13.06 20.45 4.56
N VAL A 335 13.66 20.37 5.75
CA VAL A 335 14.15 19.13 6.36
C VAL A 335 13.18 18.73 7.46
N ASN A 336 12.67 17.50 7.41
CA ASN A 336 11.64 17.02 8.34
C ASN A 336 12.09 15.73 9.03
N PHE A 337 11.99 15.68 10.35
CA PHE A 337 12.23 14.46 11.13
C PHE A 337 10.91 13.81 11.56
N TRP A 338 10.83 12.50 11.32
CA TRP A 338 9.83 11.59 11.87
C TRP A 338 10.54 10.74 12.91
N THR A 339 10.50 11.22 14.16
CA THR A 339 11.14 10.63 15.34
C THR A 339 10.09 9.93 16.20
N THR A 340 10.50 9.12 17.19
CA THR A 340 9.55 8.63 18.22
C THR A 340 9.56 9.50 19.48
N ILE A 341 10.55 10.37 19.61
CA ILE A 341 10.75 11.25 20.75
C ILE A 341 9.75 12.42 20.68
N PRO A 342 9.14 12.82 21.81
CA PRO A 342 8.31 14.03 21.87
C PRO A 342 9.14 15.28 21.53
N LEU A 343 8.53 16.28 20.90
CA LEU A 343 9.24 17.51 20.51
C LEU A 343 9.94 18.21 21.70
N SER A 344 9.37 18.13 22.90
CA SER A 344 9.93 18.72 24.12
C SER A 344 11.26 18.12 24.58
N GLU A 345 11.62 16.94 24.09
CA GLU A 345 12.84 16.22 24.45
C GLU A 345 13.92 16.33 23.35
N VAL A 346 13.61 16.99 22.24
CA VAL A 346 14.56 17.19 21.13
C VAL A 346 15.55 18.29 21.51
N ASP A 347 16.84 17.95 21.50
CA ASP A 347 17.91 18.92 21.71
C ASP A 347 18.02 19.86 20.49
N MET A 348 17.69 21.13 20.70
CA MET A 348 17.72 22.15 19.66
C MET A 348 19.13 22.49 19.20
N ASP A 349 20.15 22.30 20.06
CA ASP A 349 21.55 22.54 19.72
C ASP A 349 22.04 21.49 18.71
N VAL A 350 21.51 20.27 18.79
CA VAL A 350 21.80 19.19 17.83
C VAL A 350 21.21 19.48 16.44
N ILE A 351 20.03 20.12 16.37
CA ILE A 351 19.35 20.43 15.11
C ILE A 351 19.83 21.74 14.47
N GLU A 352 20.38 22.68 15.26
CA GLU A 352 20.82 24.00 14.79
C GLU A 352 21.65 23.96 13.48
N PRO A 353 22.60 23.03 13.30
CA PRO A 353 23.39 22.93 12.06
C PRO A 353 22.56 22.80 10.79
N LEU A 354 21.36 22.21 10.83
CA LEU A 354 20.53 22.02 9.63
C LEU A 354 20.00 23.33 9.04
N PHE A 355 19.92 24.40 9.83
CA PHE A 355 19.54 25.71 9.34
C PHE A 355 20.63 26.36 8.46
N SER A 356 21.83 25.77 8.34
CA SER A 356 22.83 26.21 7.36
C SER A 356 22.53 25.70 5.94
N VAL A 357 21.84 24.57 5.83
CA VAL A 357 21.57 23.84 4.57
C VAL A 357 20.09 23.78 4.20
N ALA A 358 19.19 24.19 5.10
CA ALA A 358 17.74 24.20 4.88
C ALA A 358 17.09 25.49 5.40
N ARG A 359 15.99 25.91 4.77
CA ARG A 359 15.23 27.10 5.17
C ARG A 359 14.34 26.84 6.37
N GLU A 360 13.78 25.64 6.45
CA GLU A 360 12.86 25.20 7.48
C GLU A 360 13.25 23.81 7.96
N VAL A 361 13.21 23.62 9.28
CA VAL A 361 13.37 22.32 9.91
C VAL A 361 12.10 22.01 10.69
N THR A 362 11.51 20.84 10.48
CA THR A 362 10.29 20.40 11.17
C THR A 362 10.51 19.07 11.87
N VAL A 363 9.85 18.86 13.00
CA VAL A 363 9.84 17.58 13.73
C VAL A 363 8.39 17.21 13.97
N HIS A 364 7.98 16.01 13.56
CA HIS A 364 6.56 15.60 13.55
C HIS A 364 5.61 16.52 12.77
N GLY A 365 6.14 17.31 11.84
CA GLY A 365 5.38 18.32 11.11
C GLY A 365 5.15 19.64 11.86
N GLU A 366 5.67 19.77 13.09
CA GLU A 366 5.74 21.05 13.80
C GLU A 366 7.00 21.83 13.38
N GLN A 367 6.81 23.12 13.08
CA GLN A 367 7.89 23.98 12.57
C GLN A 367 8.80 24.45 13.71
N LEU A 368 10.11 24.27 13.53
CA LEU A 368 11.11 24.83 14.43
C LEU A 368 11.54 26.22 13.96
N HIS A 369 11.48 27.19 14.86
CA HIS A 369 12.01 28.53 14.60
C HIS A 369 13.51 28.56 14.90
N ARG A 370 14.27 29.21 14.01
CA ARG A 370 15.70 29.45 14.24
C ARG A 370 15.88 30.21 15.55
N PRO A 371 16.71 29.73 16.50
CA PRO A 371 16.97 30.46 17.73
C PRO A 371 17.54 31.84 17.38
N ILE A 372 16.89 32.90 17.89
CA ILE A 372 17.40 34.26 17.75
C ILE A 372 18.60 34.35 18.67
N ARG A 373 19.82 34.20 18.12
CA ARG A 373 21.06 34.44 18.86
C ARG A 373 21.05 35.91 19.31
N GLN A 374 20.89 36.13 20.62
CA GLN A 374 20.92 37.45 21.26
C GLN A 374 22.35 37.98 21.36
#